data_AF-A0A968LA89-F1
#
_entry.id   AF-A0A968LA89-F1
#
_cell.length_a   1.000
_cell.length_b   1.000
_cell.length_c   1.000
_cell.angle_alpha   90.00
_cell.angle_beta   90.00
_cell.angle_gamma   90.00
#
_symmetry.space_group_name_H-M   'P 1'
#
loop_
_entity.id
_entity.type
_entity.pdbx_description
1 polymer ?
#
loop_
_entity_poly.entity_id
_entity_poly.type
_entity_poly.pdbx_seq_one_letter_code
_entity_poly.pdbx_strand_id
1 'polypeptide(L)'
;MGDTAVFQPLTKEDRITVLLYRTGIVLSTIFLAAGAVLAVLTIRASDVPGVGSALSGLAANVLILSLYFSTGLSVFFIHLYIGKFHRVLKRIYYGAVVCLILLFLMGRGNPASALFSALPVGALLLIPMSCCLGFISAKEAFCFRLPEGYLLALIMPAYLFVYGMGLIDKRQAAYGLAFIALLHAFFMFRKAFMPLHYDIGDKSAYQP
;
A
#
# COMPACT_ATOMS: atom_id res chain seq x y z
N MET A 1 22.42 -3.34 4.62
CA MET A 1 22.64 -2.21 3.68
C MET A 1 22.45 -2.78 2.28
N GLY A 2 21.74 -2.08 1.40
CA GLY A 2 21.56 -2.50 0.01
C GLY A 2 22.85 -2.30 -0.77
N ASP A 3 23.23 -3.28 -1.57
CA ASP A 3 24.44 -3.20 -2.37
C ASP A 3 24.24 -2.30 -3.58
N THR A 4 25.09 -1.28 -3.68
CA THR A 4 25.14 -0.37 -4.83
C THR A 4 26.10 -0.83 -5.91
N ALA A 5 26.79 -1.95 -5.69
CA ALA A 5 27.74 -2.53 -6.63
C ALA A 5 27.03 -3.37 -7.70
N VAL A 6 27.48 -3.26 -8.95
CA VAL A 6 27.00 -4.11 -10.04
C VAL A 6 27.76 -5.43 -9.98
N PHE A 7 27.17 -6.46 -9.37
CA PHE A 7 27.79 -7.79 -9.28
C PHE A 7 27.66 -8.60 -10.57
N GLN A 8 26.54 -8.43 -11.29
CA GLN A 8 26.22 -9.19 -12.49
C GLN A 8 25.40 -8.34 -13.48
N PRO A 9 25.54 -8.56 -14.81
CA PRO A 9 24.69 -7.89 -15.78
C PRO A 9 23.23 -8.35 -15.63
N LEU A 10 22.29 -7.40 -15.59
CA LEU A 10 20.85 -7.69 -15.55
C LEU A 10 20.40 -8.48 -16.78
N THR A 11 19.75 -9.62 -16.58
CA THR A 11 19.05 -10.34 -17.64
C THR A 11 17.80 -9.57 -18.08
N LYS A 12 17.14 -9.99 -19.16
CA LYS A 12 15.87 -9.37 -19.59
C LYS A 12 14.76 -9.61 -18.57
N GLU A 13 14.70 -10.82 -18.00
CA GLU A 13 13.69 -11.20 -17.00
C GLU A 13 13.83 -10.37 -15.73
N ASP A 14 15.07 -10.22 -15.24
CA ASP A 14 15.44 -9.35 -14.12
C ASP A 14 14.93 -7.91 -14.28
N ARG A 15 15.08 -7.34 -15.50
CA ARG A 15 14.60 -5.98 -15.78
C ARG A 15 13.09 -5.89 -15.72
N ILE A 16 12.40 -6.91 -16.23
CA ILE A 16 10.93 -6.97 -16.23
C ILE A 16 10.43 -7.07 -14.79
N THR A 17 10.98 -7.96 -13.96
CA THR A 17 10.56 -8.13 -12.57
C THR A 17 10.82 -6.87 -11.74
N VAL A 18 11.98 -6.23 -11.89
CA VAL A 18 12.28 -4.94 -11.24
C VAL A 18 11.31 -3.84 -11.70
N LEU A 19 11.01 -3.77 -12.99
CA LEU A 19 10.07 -2.80 -13.52
C LEU A 19 8.66 -3.02 -12.93
N LEU A 20 8.17 -4.26 -12.91
CA LEU A 20 6.87 -4.60 -12.31
C LEU A 20 6.82 -4.29 -10.82
N TYR A 21 7.90 -4.56 -10.09
CA TYR A 21 8.01 -4.21 -8.68
C TYR A 21 7.86 -2.70 -8.46
N ARG A 22 8.61 -1.90 -9.23
CA ARG A 22 8.62 -0.42 -9.13
C ARG A 22 7.31 0.20 -9.60
N THR A 23 6.72 -0.30 -10.68
CA THR A 23 5.41 0.18 -11.15
C THR A 23 4.35 -0.09 -10.10
N GLY A 24 4.43 -1.19 -9.35
CA GLY A 24 3.56 -1.46 -8.21
C GLY A 24 3.65 -0.38 -7.12
N ILE A 25 4.86 0.09 -6.77
CA ILE A 25 5.08 1.17 -5.78
C ILE A 25 4.50 2.50 -6.29
N VAL A 26 4.74 2.83 -7.56
CA VAL A 26 4.24 4.07 -8.17
C VAL A 26 2.71 4.05 -8.22
N LEU A 27 2.11 2.96 -8.70
CA LEU A 27 0.67 2.81 -8.78
C LEU A 27 0.00 2.83 -7.41
N SER A 28 0.54 2.12 -6.42
CA SER A 28 -0.03 2.12 -5.07
C SER A 28 0.01 3.51 -4.44
N THR A 29 1.07 4.29 -4.70
CA THR A 29 1.17 5.70 -4.30
C THR A 29 0.07 6.55 -4.93
N ILE A 30 -0.14 6.42 -6.24
CA ILE A 30 -1.16 7.17 -6.98
C ILE A 30 -2.55 6.84 -6.45
N PHE A 31 -2.88 5.55 -6.25
CA PHE A 31 -4.19 5.15 -5.75
C PHE A 31 -4.42 5.55 -4.29
N LEU A 32 -3.37 5.52 -3.46
CA LEU A 32 -3.43 6.01 -2.08
C LEU A 32 -3.67 7.53 -2.04
N ALA A 33 -2.97 8.29 -2.88
CA ALA A 33 -3.17 9.73 -3.00
C ALA A 33 -4.57 10.08 -3.53
N ALA A 34 -5.04 9.39 -4.56
CA ALA A 34 -6.40 9.56 -5.08
C ALA A 34 -7.46 9.21 -4.02
N GLY A 35 -7.24 8.15 -3.24
CA GLY A 35 -8.10 7.79 -2.12
C GLY A 35 -8.12 8.85 -1.01
N ALA A 36 -6.98 9.45 -0.69
CA ALA A 36 -6.89 10.56 0.25
C ALA A 36 -7.63 11.81 -0.24
N VAL A 37 -7.45 12.18 -1.51
CA VAL A 37 -8.17 13.30 -2.13
C VAL A 37 -9.67 13.04 -2.10
N LEU A 38 -10.11 11.84 -2.50
CA LEU A 38 -11.51 11.45 -2.44
C LEU A 38 -12.07 11.56 -1.02
N ALA A 39 -11.35 11.06 -0.01
CA ALA A 39 -11.76 11.14 1.40
C ALA A 39 -11.88 12.59 1.90
N VAL A 40 -10.97 13.49 1.51
CA VAL A 40 -11.06 14.91 1.87
C VAL A 40 -12.23 15.58 1.15
N LEU A 41 -12.45 15.29 -0.13
CA LEU A 41 -13.55 15.84 -0.91
C LEU A 41 -14.91 15.38 -0.37
N THR A 42 -15.05 14.11 0.03
CA THR A 42 -16.31 13.61 0.63
C THR A 42 -16.62 14.30 1.94
N ILE A 43 -15.62 14.58 2.79
CA ILE A 43 -15.84 15.35 4.02
C ILE A 43 -16.30 16.77 3.73
N ARG A 44 -15.69 17.44 2.75
CA ARG A 44 -16.09 18.80 2.34
C ARG A 44 -17.49 18.83 1.73
N ALA A 45 -17.89 17.75 1.05
CA ALA A 45 -19.21 17.62 0.44
C ALA A 45 -20.30 17.14 1.43
N SER A 46 -19.95 16.78 2.67
CA SER A 46 -20.92 16.34 3.69
C SER A 46 -22.00 17.37 4.00
N ASP A 47 -21.72 18.65 3.73
CA ASP A 47 -22.65 19.77 3.93
C ASP A 47 -23.74 19.83 2.84
N VAL A 48 -23.62 19.05 1.75
CA VAL A 48 -24.58 18.99 0.63
C VAL A 48 -25.17 17.56 0.53
N PRO A 49 -26.45 17.36 0.87
CA PRO A 49 -27.10 16.05 0.81
C PRO A 49 -27.06 15.43 -0.60
N GLY A 50 -26.66 14.16 -0.72
CA GLY A 50 -26.72 13.36 -1.95
C GLY A 50 -25.47 13.35 -2.84
N VAL A 51 -24.61 14.37 -2.78
CA VAL A 51 -23.38 14.42 -3.60
C VAL A 51 -22.27 13.53 -3.02
N GLY A 52 -22.13 13.49 -1.69
CA GLY A 52 -21.10 12.69 -1.02
C GLY A 52 -21.25 11.17 -1.17
N SER A 53 -22.46 10.65 -1.35
CA SER A 53 -22.73 9.21 -1.53
C SER A 53 -22.58 8.73 -2.97
N ALA A 54 -22.92 9.58 -3.96
CA ALA A 54 -22.86 9.24 -5.37
C ALA A 54 -21.43 9.29 -5.94
N LEU A 55 -20.59 10.25 -5.51
CA LEU A 55 -19.20 10.34 -5.96
C LEU A 55 -18.28 9.25 -5.36
N SER A 56 -18.68 8.65 -4.23
CA SER A 56 -17.78 7.85 -3.40
C SER A 56 -17.85 6.34 -3.66
N GLY A 57 -18.99 5.77 -4.04
CA GLY A 57 -19.14 4.31 -4.11
C GLY A 57 -18.28 3.64 -5.19
N LEU A 58 -18.56 3.92 -6.46
CA LEU A 58 -17.85 3.28 -7.58
C LEU A 58 -16.38 3.70 -7.63
N ALA A 59 -16.09 4.99 -7.44
CA ALA A 59 -14.73 5.50 -7.45
C ALA A 59 -13.89 4.87 -6.32
N ALA A 60 -14.41 4.78 -5.08
CA ALA A 60 -13.68 4.13 -4.00
C ALA A 60 -13.50 2.63 -4.24
N ASN A 61 -14.49 1.94 -4.83
CA ASN A 61 -14.35 0.52 -5.17
C ASN A 61 -13.22 0.28 -6.17
N VAL A 62 -13.18 1.08 -7.24
CA VAL A 62 -12.09 1.03 -8.24
C VAL A 62 -10.76 1.29 -7.56
N LEU A 63 -10.65 2.34 -6.73
CA LEU A 63 -9.42 2.68 -6.02
C LEU A 63 -8.96 1.56 -5.07
N ILE A 64 -9.87 0.94 -4.31
CA ILE A 64 -9.54 -0.19 -3.43
C ILE A 64 -9.01 -1.36 -4.26
N LEU A 65 -9.72 -1.76 -5.30
CA LEU A 65 -9.28 -2.87 -6.16
C LEU A 65 -7.94 -2.59 -6.84
N SER A 66 -7.74 -1.38 -7.35
CA SER A 66 -6.50 -0.95 -7.97
C SER A 66 -5.33 -0.88 -6.97
N LEU A 67 -5.60 -0.49 -5.71
CA LEU A 67 -4.60 -0.51 -4.64
C LEU A 67 -4.15 -1.94 -4.33
N TYR A 68 -5.09 -2.89 -4.23
CA TYR A 68 -4.81 -4.31 -4.06
C TYR A 68 -3.97 -4.87 -5.20
N PHE A 69 -4.37 -4.62 -6.44
CA PHE A 69 -3.65 -5.07 -7.62
C PHE A 69 -2.21 -4.53 -7.67
N SER A 70 -2.03 -3.21 -7.49
CA SER A 70 -0.71 -2.57 -7.52
C SER A 70 0.21 -3.05 -6.41
N THR A 71 -0.31 -3.25 -5.20
CA THR A 71 0.48 -3.81 -4.09
C THR A 71 0.84 -5.27 -4.32
N GLY A 72 -0.09 -6.06 -4.89
CA GLY A 72 0.19 -7.42 -5.32
C GLY A 72 1.35 -7.48 -6.31
N LEU A 73 1.37 -6.58 -7.29
CA LEU A 73 2.48 -6.44 -8.23
C LEU A 73 3.81 -6.27 -7.48
N SER A 74 3.87 -5.35 -6.53
CA SER A 74 5.08 -5.19 -5.71
C SER A 74 5.40 -6.42 -4.86
N VAL A 75 4.42 -7.06 -4.22
CA VAL A 75 4.65 -8.24 -3.37
C VAL A 75 5.18 -9.45 -4.15
N PHE A 76 4.66 -9.71 -5.34
CA PHE A 76 5.08 -10.88 -6.11
C PHE A 76 6.43 -10.69 -6.80
N PHE A 77 6.74 -9.46 -7.25
CA PHE A 77 7.97 -9.15 -7.97
C PHE A 77 9.07 -8.52 -7.09
N ILE A 78 8.86 -8.42 -5.77
CA ILE A 78 9.92 -7.98 -4.86
C ILE A 78 11.05 -9.02 -4.82
N HIS A 79 12.27 -8.51 -4.90
CA HIS A 79 13.49 -9.30 -4.75
C HIS A 79 13.97 -9.20 -3.31
N LEU A 80 14.07 -10.36 -2.65
CA LEU A 80 14.52 -10.50 -1.27
C LEU A 80 15.55 -11.62 -1.20
N TYR A 81 16.68 -11.35 -0.56
CA TYR A 81 17.73 -12.35 -0.34
C TYR A 81 17.24 -13.55 0.47
N ILE A 82 16.34 -13.34 1.42
CA ILE A 82 15.87 -14.38 2.35
C ILE A 82 14.46 -14.81 1.94
N GLY A 83 14.32 -16.02 1.38
CA GLY A 83 13.06 -16.57 0.90
C GLY A 83 11.96 -16.66 1.97
N LYS A 84 12.32 -16.83 3.25
CA LYS A 84 11.37 -16.80 4.38
C LYS A 84 10.59 -15.48 4.45
N PHE A 85 11.25 -14.33 4.25
CA PHE A 85 10.58 -13.03 4.26
C PHE A 85 9.61 -12.89 3.08
N HIS A 86 10.01 -13.36 1.90
CA HIS A 86 9.12 -13.35 0.72
C HIS A 86 7.86 -14.21 0.95
N ARG A 87 8.01 -15.37 1.59
CA ARG A 87 6.88 -16.25 1.93
C ARG A 87 5.94 -15.63 2.94
N VAL A 88 6.47 -14.98 3.99
CA VAL A 88 5.67 -14.25 4.97
C VAL A 88 4.91 -13.11 4.30
N LEU A 89 5.57 -12.30 3.47
CA LEU A 89 4.92 -11.20 2.76
C LEU A 89 3.76 -11.68 1.86
N LYS A 90 3.96 -12.77 1.10
CA LYS A 90 2.89 -13.38 0.30
C LYS A 90 1.73 -13.88 1.15
N ARG A 91 2.00 -14.48 2.32
CA ARG A 91 0.94 -14.90 3.26
C ARG A 91 0.14 -13.71 3.80
N ILE A 92 0.80 -12.61 4.15
CA ILE A 92 0.11 -11.38 4.57
C ILE A 92 -0.76 -10.85 3.42
N TYR A 93 -0.25 -10.85 2.19
CA TYR A 93 -1.03 -10.42 1.02
C TYR A 93 -2.24 -11.32 0.75
N TYR A 94 -2.11 -12.65 0.85
CA TYR A 94 -3.27 -13.54 0.77
C TYR A 94 -4.28 -13.27 1.88
N GLY A 95 -3.82 -13.01 3.10
CA GLY A 95 -4.67 -12.54 4.20
C GLY A 95 -5.40 -11.24 3.84
N ALA A 96 -4.71 -10.27 3.23
CA ALA A 96 -5.33 -9.04 2.75
C ALA A 96 -6.42 -9.30 1.71
N VAL A 97 -6.21 -10.23 0.78
CA VAL A 97 -7.21 -10.61 -0.23
C VAL A 97 -8.42 -11.28 0.42
N VAL A 98 -8.23 -12.13 1.43
CA VAL A 98 -9.34 -12.68 2.23
C VAL A 98 -10.13 -11.55 2.90
N CYS A 99 -9.46 -10.57 3.50
CA CYS A 99 -10.12 -9.40 4.06
C CYS A 99 -10.87 -8.56 3.01
N LEU A 100 -10.36 -8.46 1.79
CA LEU A 100 -11.07 -7.81 0.67
C LEU A 100 -12.36 -8.56 0.33
N ILE A 101 -12.31 -9.90 0.27
CA ILE A 101 -13.51 -10.71 0.03
C ILE A 101 -14.54 -10.46 1.14
N LEU A 102 -14.11 -10.41 2.40
CA LEU A 102 -14.99 -10.07 3.53
C LEU A 102 -15.61 -8.67 3.38
N LEU A 103 -14.87 -7.67 2.91
CA LEU A 103 -15.40 -6.33 2.61
C LEU A 103 -16.50 -6.39 1.53
N PHE A 104 -16.31 -7.19 0.47
CA PHE A 104 -17.33 -7.39 -0.56
C PHE A 104 -18.60 -8.06 0.01
N LEU A 105 -18.43 -9.07 0.86
CA LEU A 105 -19.54 -9.78 1.49
C LEU A 105 -20.33 -8.86 2.43
N MET A 106 -19.64 -8.12 3.30
CA MET A 106 -20.26 -7.15 4.21
C MET A 106 -20.95 -6.00 3.47
N GLY A 107 -20.34 -5.56 2.37
CA GLY A 107 -20.85 -4.46 1.55
C GLY A 107 -21.86 -4.87 0.48
N ARG A 108 -22.35 -6.12 0.50
CA ARG A 108 -23.29 -6.68 -0.50
C ARG A 108 -22.86 -6.40 -1.95
N GLY A 109 -21.57 -6.60 -2.23
CA GLY A 109 -20.96 -6.34 -3.55
C GLY A 109 -20.27 -4.97 -3.69
N ASN A 110 -20.38 -4.09 -2.70
CA ASN A 110 -19.75 -2.77 -2.68
C ASN A 110 -18.80 -2.62 -1.47
N PRO A 111 -17.49 -2.89 -1.61
CA PRO A 111 -16.55 -2.86 -0.48
C PRO A 111 -16.42 -1.47 0.15
N ALA A 112 -16.57 -0.39 -0.62
CA ALA A 112 -16.59 0.97 -0.08
C ALA A 112 -17.74 1.18 0.91
N SER A 113 -18.91 0.59 0.65
CA SER A 113 -20.04 0.68 1.60
C SER A 113 -19.73 0.04 2.95
N ALA A 114 -18.98 -1.07 2.99
CA ALA A 114 -18.53 -1.69 4.23
C ALA A 114 -17.48 -0.84 4.95
N LEU A 115 -16.58 -0.22 4.19
CA LEU A 115 -15.52 0.65 4.73
C LEU A 115 -16.06 1.94 5.37
N PHE A 116 -17.10 2.53 4.77
CA PHE A 116 -17.75 3.75 5.26
C PHE A 116 -18.99 3.48 6.14
N SER A 117 -19.27 2.21 6.45
CA SER A 117 -20.39 1.83 7.30
C SER A 117 -20.22 2.35 8.74
N ALA A 118 -21.32 2.33 9.51
CA ALA A 118 -21.32 2.77 10.90
C ALA A 118 -20.43 1.91 11.82
N LEU A 119 -20.12 0.67 11.42
CA LEU A 119 -19.18 -0.17 12.16
C LEU A 119 -17.74 0.06 11.63
N PRO A 120 -16.80 0.47 12.48
CA PRO A 120 -15.42 0.75 12.07
C PRO A 120 -14.61 -0.50 11.70
N VAL A 121 -15.24 -1.69 11.76
CA VAL A 121 -14.66 -2.99 11.38
C VAL A 121 -14.11 -2.99 9.94
N GLY A 122 -14.72 -2.22 9.03
CA GLY A 122 -14.25 -2.11 7.65
C GLY A 122 -12.81 -1.59 7.54
N ALA A 123 -12.40 -0.67 8.41
CA ALA A 123 -11.04 -0.14 8.42
C ALA A 123 -10.01 -1.17 8.92
N LEU A 124 -10.40 -2.00 9.89
CA LEU A 124 -9.54 -3.06 10.42
C LEU A 124 -9.21 -4.12 9.36
N LEU A 125 -10.14 -4.39 8.43
CA LEU A 125 -9.92 -5.30 7.31
C LEU A 125 -8.87 -4.80 6.31
N LEU A 126 -8.51 -3.51 6.33
CA LEU A 126 -7.42 -2.97 5.53
C LEU A 126 -6.04 -3.10 6.21
N ILE A 127 -5.96 -3.53 7.47
CA ILE A 127 -4.68 -3.65 8.19
C ILE A 127 -3.69 -4.57 7.46
N PRO A 128 -4.05 -5.80 7.04
CA PRO A 128 -3.10 -6.68 6.36
C PRO A 128 -2.55 -6.07 5.07
N MET A 129 -3.39 -5.33 4.33
CA MET A 129 -2.99 -4.60 3.14
C MET A 129 -1.98 -3.50 3.45
N SER A 130 -2.22 -2.74 4.52
CA SER A 130 -1.29 -1.73 5.01
C SER A 130 0.04 -2.33 5.49
N CYS A 131 0.02 -3.53 6.07
CA CYS A 131 1.22 -4.26 6.46
C CYS A 131 2.05 -4.67 5.24
N CYS A 132 1.43 -5.02 4.10
CA CYS A 132 2.17 -5.28 2.86
C CYS A 132 2.92 -4.04 2.35
N LEU A 133 2.22 -2.90 2.25
CA LEU A 133 2.84 -1.62 1.84
C LEU A 133 3.91 -1.17 2.83
N GLY A 134 3.65 -1.36 4.12
CA GLY A 134 4.61 -1.10 5.19
C GLY A 134 5.87 -1.96 5.07
N PHE A 135 5.73 -3.26 4.81
CA PHE A 135 6.87 -4.16 4.62
C PHE A 135 7.70 -3.76 3.38
N ILE A 136 7.04 -3.43 2.27
CA ILE A 136 7.70 -2.93 1.05
C ILE A 136 8.51 -1.67 1.39
N SER A 137 7.89 -0.72 2.10
CA SER A 137 8.53 0.52 2.52
C SER A 137 9.71 0.28 3.48
N ALA A 138 9.57 -0.65 4.43
CA ALA A 138 10.63 -1.02 5.37
C ALA A 138 11.82 -1.71 4.68
N LYS A 139 11.57 -2.55 3.67
CA LYS A 139 12.64 -3.14 2.84
C LYS A 139 13.47 -2.05 2.20
N GLU A 140 12.80 -1.07 1.59
CA GLU A 140 13.46 0.04 0.91
C GLU A 140 14.20 0.96 1.91
N ALA A 141 13.65 1.15 3.11
CA ALA A 141 14.34 1.84 4.20
C ALA A 141 15.63 1.13 4.61
N PHE A 142 15.60 -0.19 4.75
CA PHE A 142 16.75 -1.01 5.11
C PHE A 142 17.82 -1.06 4.00
N CYS A 143 17.40 -1.16 2.75
CA CYS A 143 18.29 -1.23 1.60
C CYS A 143 18.95 0.13 1.33
N PHE A 144 18.18 1.21 1.23
CA PHE A 144 18.67 2.50 0.70
C PHE A 144 18.71 3.63 1.72
N ARG A 145 18.56 3.32 3.01
CA ARG A 145 18.53 4.30 4.10
C ARG A 145 17.48 5.38 3.85
N LEU A 146 16.27 4.95 3.48
CA LEU A 146 15.07 5.79 3.35
C LEU A 146 14.26 5.71 4.67
N PRO A 147 14.62 6.47 5.73
CA PRO A 147 14.00 6.32 7.05
C PRO A 147 12.48 6.50 7.04
N GLU A 148 11.95 7.30 6.12
CA GLU A 148 10.52 7.46 5.87
C GLU A 148 9.80 6.12 5.64
N GLY A 149 10.48 5.11 5.08
CA GLY A 149 9.91 3.79 4.86
C GLY A 149 9.65 3.02 6.16
N TYR A 150 10.48 3.20 7.20
CA TYR A 150 10.21 2.65 8.53
C TYR A 150 9.02 3.37 9.21
N LEU A 151 8.95 4.69 9.04
CA LEU A 151 7.82 5.47 9.55
C LEU A 151 6.51 5.02 8.90
N LEU A 152 6.50 4.85 7.57
CA LEU A 152 5.35 4.32 6.81
C LEU A 152 4.94 2.93 7.29
N ALA A 153 5.91 2.05 7.53
CA ALA A 153 5.66 0.69 8.00
C ALA A 153 4.95 0.62 9.34
N LEU A 154 5.21 1.58 10.22
CA LEU A 154 4.56 1.66 11.53
C LEU A 154 3.24 2.44 11.47
N ILE A 155 3.24 3.60 10.81
CA ILE A 155 2.10 4.53 10.87
C ILE A 155 0.89 4.01 10.09
N MET A 156 1.08 3.32 8.97
CA MET A 156 -0.02 2.82 8.13
C MET A 156 -0.95 1.85 8.88
N PRO A 157 -0.46 0.74 9.47
CA PRO A 157 -1.30 -0.16 10.25
C PRO A 157 -1.80 0.47 11.55
N ALA A 158 -0.98 1.29 12.23
CA ALA A 158 -1.37 1.95 13.47
C ALA A 158 -2.54 2.93 13.23
N TYR A 159 -2.50 3.72 12.16
CA TYR A 159 -3.56 4.62 11.74
C TYR A 159 -4.88 3.88 11.52
N LEU A 160 -4.86 2.77 10.77
CA LEU A 160 -6.05 1.97 10.51
C LEU A 160 -6.59 1.31 11.77
N PHE A 161 -5.71 0.89 12.68
CA PHE A 161 -6.11 0.34 13.97
C PHE A 161 -6.78 1.41 14.85
N VAL A 162 -6.18 2.59 14.98
CA VAL A 162 -6.73 3.71 15.77
C VAL A 162 -8.08 4.16 15.22
N TYR A 163 -8.21 4.29 13.89
CA TYR A 163 -9.49 4.59 13.25
C TYR A 163 -10.51 3.46 13.43
N GLY A 164 -10.07 2.21 13.26
CA GLY A 164 -10.90 1.01 13.42
C GLY A 164 -11.41 0.78 14.85
N MET A 165 -10.71 1.31 15.85
CA MET A 165 -11.15 1.33 17.26
C MET A 165 -12.05 2.52 17.59
N GLY A 166 -12.33 3.42 16.63
CA GLY A 166 -13.17 4.59 16.84
C GLY A 166 -12.52 5.68 17.70
N LEU A 167 -11.19 5.67 17.83
CA LEU A 167 -10.45 6.64 18.65
C LEU A 167 -10.28 8.01 17.97
N ILE A 168 -10.48 8.08 16.65
CA ILE A 168 -10.42 9.31 15.86
C ILE A 168 -11.68 9.45 15.01
N ASP A 169 -12.09 10.70 14.78
CA ASP A 169 -13.26 10.98 13.96
C ASP A 169 -12.96 10.84 12.44
N LYS A 170 -14.01 10.89 11.62
CA LYS A 170 -13.87 10.76 10.15
C LYS A 170 -12.98 11.84 9.53
N ARG A 171 -12.94 13.05 10.14
CA ARG A 171 -12.20 14.19 9.62
C ARG A 171 -10.70 14.04 9.89
N GLN A 172 -10.35 13.67 11.11
CA GLN A 172 -9.01 13.29 11.54
C GLN A 172 -8.50 12.11 10.73
N ALA A 173 -9.37 11.12 10.47
CA ALA A 173 -9.03 9.98 9.63
C ALA A 173 -8.59 10.43 8.22
N ALA A 174 -9.38 11.24 7.52
CA ALA A 174 -9.00 11.69 6.18
C ALA A 174 -7.73 12.54 6.15
N TYR A 175 -7.50 13.41 7.15
CA TYR A 175 -6.23 14.14 7.24
C TYR A 175 -5.04 13.21 7.53
N GLY A 176 -5.24 12.19 8.37
CA GLY A 176 -4.24 11.13 8.59
C GLY A 176 -3.92 10.36 7.31
N LEU A 177 -4.94 9.98 6.53
CA LEU A 177 -4.76 9.34 5.23
C LEU A 177 -4.02 10.25 4.23
N ALA A 178 -4.34 11.54 4.20
CA ALA A 178 -3.63 12.52 3.37
C ALA A 178 -2.16 12.68 3.78
N PHE A 179 -1.88 12.69 5.08
CA PHE A 179 -0.50 12.71 5.59
C PHE A 179 0.27 11.44 5.17
N ILE A 180 -0.34 10.27 5.33
CA ILE A 180 0.25 8.98 4.90
C ILE A 180 0.49 8.98 3.39
N ALA A 181 -0.45 9.46 2.59
CA ALA A 181 -0.31 9.54 1.14
C ALA A 181 0.83 10.47 0.72
N LEU A 182 0.98 11.63 1.38
CA LEU A 182 2.08 12.56 1.14
C LEU A 182 3.43 11.94 1.51
N LEU A 183 3.51 11.26 2.65
CA LEU A 183 4.73 10.57 3.08
C LEU A 183 5.10 9.43 2.11
N HIS A 184 4.11 8.66 1.64
CA HIS A 184 4.32 7.60 0.65
C HIS A 184 4.72 8.17 -0.72
N ALA A 185 4.19 9.33 -1.10
CA ALA A 185 4.61 10.04 -2.32
C ALA A 185 6.05 10.53 -2.23
N PHE A 186 6.46 11.07 -1.08
CA PHE A 186 7.85 11.45 -0.83
C PHE A 186 8.80 10.24 -0.91
N PHE A 187 8.43 9.14 -0.26
CA PHE A 187 9.14 7.86 -0.33
C PHE A 187 9.27 7.36 -1.79
N MET A 188 8.16 7.33 -2.52
CA MET A 188 8.12 6.88 -3.91
C MET A 188 8.98 7.76 -4.80
N PHE A 189 8.91 9.09 -4.65
CA PHE A 189 9.72 10.03 -5.42
C PHE A 189 11.21 9.72 -5.27
N ARG A 190 11.70 9.55 -4.04
CA ARG A 190 13.11 9.21 -3.79
C ARG A 190 13.49 7.83 -4.35
N LYS A 191 12.57 6.86 -4.30
CA LYS A 191 12.81 5.53 -4.85
C LYS A 191 12.83 5.51 -6.38
N ALA A 192 11.97 6.28 -7.04
CA ALA A 192 11.79 6.25 -8.50
C ALA A 192 13.06 6.61 -9.27
N PHE A 193 13.87 7.54 -8.76
CA PHE A 193 15.10 7.99 -9.43
C PHE A 193 16.33 7.11 -9.15
N MET A 194 16.20 6.06 -8.34
CA MET A 194 17.33 5.17 -8.07
C MET A 194 17.62 4.26 -9.28
N PRO A 195 18.88 3.88 -9.56
CA PRO A 195 19.21 2.93 -10.60
C PRO A 195 18.50 1.57 -10.45
N LEU A 196 18.10 0.92 -11.55
CA LEU A 196 17.35 -0.35 -11.50
C LEU A 196 18.16 -1.52 -10.91
N HIS A 197 19.48 -1.55 -11.12
CA HIS A 197 20.34 -2.65 -10.65
C HIS A 197 20.37 -2.79 -9.12
N TYR A 198 20.05 -1.72 -8.40
CA TYR A 198 19.98 -1.71 -6.94
C TYR A 198 18.91 -2.66 -6.37
N ASP A 199 17.88 -3.00 -7.15
CA ASP A 199 16.79 -3.83 -6.65
C ASP A 199 17.06 -5.33 -6.67
N ILE A 200 18.10 -5.79 -7.37
CA ILE A 200 18.41 -7.22 -7.50
C ILE A 200 19.47 -7.65 -6.49
N GLY A 201 20.46 -6.81 -6.23
CA GLY A 201 21.56 -7.17 -5.35
C GLY A 201 22.39 -8.37 -5.85
N ASP A 202 23.11 -9.03 -4.95
CA ASP A 202 23.92 -10.22 -5.25
C ASP A 202 23.06 -11.50 -5.32
N LYS A 203 22.89 -12.05 -6.53
CA LYS A 203 22.14 -13.30 -6.73
C LYS A 203 22.69 -14.49 -5.96
N SER A 204 23.99 -14.53 -5.66
CA SER A 204 24.60 -15.63 -4.93
C SER A 204 24.14 -15.73 -3.47
N ALA A 205 23.65 -14.61 -2.91
CA ALA A 205 23.15 -14.54 -1.55
C ALA A 205 21.68 -14.96 -1.40
N TYR A 206 21.00 -15.33 -2.49
CA TYR A 206 19.60 -15.73 -2.45
C TYR A 206 19.44 -17.10 -1.80
N GLN A 207 18.66 -17.12 -0.72
CA GLN A 207 18.30 -18.32 0.02
C GLN A 207 16.83 -18.69 -0.26
N PRO A 208 16.52 -19.99 -0.42
CA PRO A 208 15.17 -20.47 -0.67
C PRO A 208 14.15 -20.23 0.48
#